data_AF-A0A2N7S2S4-F1
#
_entry.id   AF-A0A2N7S2S4-F1
#
_cell.length_a   1.000
_cell.length_b   1.000
_cell.length_c   1.000
_cell.angle_alpha   90.00
_cell.angle_beta   90.00
_cell.angle_gamma   90.00
#
_symmetry.space_group_name_H-M   'P 1'
#
loop_
_entity.id
_entity.type
_entity.pdbx_description
1 polymer ?
#
loop_
_entity_poly.entity_id
_entity_poly.type
_entity_poly.pdbx_seq_one_letter_code
_entity_poly.pdbx_strand_id
1 'polypeptide(L)'
;MSKDSGGSARLTPSDAQQLLSSVPSRPRRKFKAFDHLMAVAVIAASFAAGQLALSGYGWLSIAPAIIAFLCAQHWFAARQRRVNEPRFRGARIILAIFTVWLLQPTWRNLVHQETAPWPDSLILSGLAPLLWLGYYLFLLIRR
;
A
#
# COMPACT_ATOMS: atom_id res chain seq x y z
N MET A 1 25.78 -6.87 58.57
CA MET A 1 24.48 -6.19 58.38
C MET A 1 24.64 -5.15 57.28
N SER A 2 24.43 -5.55 56.02
CA SER A 2 24.36 -4.62 54.88
C SER A 2 22.88 -4.31 54.65
N LYS A 3 22.49 -3.04 54.82
CA LYS A 3 21.13 -2.57 54.56
C LYS A 3 20.99 -2.33 53.06
N ASP A 4 20.40 -3.29 52.35
CA ASP A 4 19.82 -3.05 51.03
C ASP A 4 18.55 -2.23 51.22
N SER A 5 18.69 -0.90 51.27
CA SER A 5 17.56 0.02 51.19
C SER A 5 17.12 0.13 49.74
N GLY A 6 16.21 -0.77 49.35
CA GLY A 6 15.32 -0.63 48.21
C GLY A 6 14.42 0.59 48.39
N GLY A 7 14.96 1.77 48.17
CA GLY A 7 14.21 3.01 48.07
C GLY A 7 13.65 3.12 46.65
N SER A 8 12.37 2.81 46.48
CA SER A 8 11.62 3.23 45.30
C SER A 8 11.69 4.76 45.24
N ALA A 9 12.61 5.29 44.45
CA ALA A 9 12.76 6.72 44.25
C ALA A 9 11.43 7.26 43.74
N ARG A 10 10.77 8.10 44.54
CA ARG A 10 9.50 8.74 44.17
C ARG A 10 9.75 9.60 42.93
N LEU A 11 9.37 9.08 41.78
CA LEU A 11 9.35 9.82 40.52
C LEU A 11 8.47 11.07 40.72
N THR A 12 9.08 12.24 40.59
CA THR A 12 8.36 13.51 40.70
C THR A 12 7.71 13.86 39.36
N PRO A 13 6.64 14.69 39.34
CA PRO A 13 6.05 15.18 38.10
C PRO A 13 7.06 15.88 37.18
N SER A 14 8.07 16.55 37.75
CA SER A 14 9.18 17.15 37.00
C SER A 14 10.04 16.11 36.29
N ASP A 15 10.32 14.96 36.92
CA ASP A 15 11.10 13.87 36.29
C ASP A 15 10.34 13.27 35.11
N ALA A 16 9.02 13.12 35.24
CA ALA A 16 8.16 12.66 34.15
C ALA A 16 8.11 13.66 32.98
N GLN A 17 8.10 14.96 33.27
CA GLN A 17 8.12 16.01 32.25
C GLN A 17 9.48 16.10 31.55
N GLN A 18 10.58 15.91 32.29
CA GLN A 18 11.93 15.83 31.74
C GLN A 18 12.08 14.60 30.83
N LEU A 19 11.56 13.44 31.23
CA LEU A 19 11.51 12.23 30.41
C LEU A 19 10.66 12.41 29.15
N LEU A 20 9.50 13.06 29.24
CA LEU A 20 8.68 13.35 28.06
C LEU A 20 9.38 14.33 27.10
N SER A 21 10.10 15.32 27.65
CA SER A 21 10.85 16.28 26.85
C SER A 21 12.10 15.70 26.18
N SER A 22 12.67 14.63 26.75
CA SER A 22 13.83 13.93 26.20
C SER A 22 13.45 12.90 25.13
N VAL A 23 12.16 12.58 24.96
CA VAL A 23 11.69 11.75 23.85
C VAL A 23 11.83 12.54 22.55
N PRO A 24 12.72 12.14 21.62
CA PRO A 24 12.87 12.81 20.35
C PRO A 24 11.56 12.73 19.57
N SER A 25 11.20 13.83 18.90
CA SER A 25 9.96 13.91 18.12
C SER A 25 9.86 12.74 17.16
N ARG A 26 8.75 11.99 17.21
CA ARG A 26 8.57 10.81 16.36
C ARG A 26 8.71 11.22 14.89
N PRO A 27 9.66 10.67 14.12
CA PRO A 27 9.92 11.14 12.78
C PRO A 27 8.69 10.87 11.88
N ARG A 28 8.08 11.96 11.38
CA ARG A 28 6.84 11.93 10.59
C ARG A 28 7.05 11.23 9.24
N ARG A 29 6.00 10.60 8.72
CA ARG A 29 6.05 9.95 7.40
C ARG A 29 6.13 11.02 6.31
N LYS A 30 7.18 10.98 5.49
CA LYS A 30 7.33 11.86 4.32
C LYS A 30 7.16 11.02 3.07
N PHE A 31 6.21 11.40 2.21
CA PHE A 31 6.24 10.91 0.84
C PHE A 31 7.02 11.88 -0.03
N LYS A 32 7.71 11.32 -1.01
CA LYS A 32 8.46 12.03 -2.04
C LYS A 32 7.65 12.07 -3.33
N ALA A 33 8.00 12.96 -4.26
CA ALA A 33 7.41 13.01 -5.61
C ALA A 33 7.39 11.63 -6.30
N PHE A 34 8.45 10.85 -6.12
CA PHE A 34 8.54 9.48 -6.59
C PHE A 34 7.41 8.55 -6.08
N ASP A 35 6.97 8.73 -4.82
CA ASP A 35 5.88 7.92 -4.27
C ASP A 35 4.54 8.22 -4.97
N HIS A 36 4.33 9.48 -5.40
CA HIS A 36 3.16 9.90 -6.18
C HIS A 36 3.22 9.34 -7.61
N LEU A 37 4.38 9.43 -8.26
CA LEU A 37 4.58 8.88 -9.61
C LEU A 37 4.33 7.37 -9.64
N MET A 38 4.86 6.63 -8.66
CA MET A 38 4.61 5.19 -8.55
C MET A 38 3.13 4.89 -8.33
N ALA A 39 2.42 5.67 -7.50
CA ALA A 39 0.99 5.48 -7.30
C ALA A 39 0.20 5.69 -8.59
N VAL A 40 0.49 6.77 -9.33
CA VAL A 40 -0.15 7.04 -10.63
C VAL A 40 0.17 5.93 -11.64
N ALA A 41 1.42 5.48 -11.71
CA ALA A 41 1.82 4.40 -12.61
C ALA A 41 1.07 3.09 -12.33
N VAL A 42 0.96 2.70 -11.05
CA VAL A 42 0.20 1.50 -10.66
C VAL A 42 -1.29 1.65 -11.00
N ILE A 43 -1.90 2.81 -10.73
CA ILE A 43 -3.31 3.07 -11.03
C ILE A 43 -3.58 3.01 -12.54
N ALA A 44 -2.80 3.74 -13.33
CA ALA A 44 -2.98 3.79 -14.78
C ALA A 44 -2.75 2.42 -15.43
N ALA A 45 -1.67 1.72 -15.04
CA ALA A 45 -1.35 0.42 -15.60
C ALA A 45 -2.37 -0.66 -15.20
N SER A 46 -2.82 -0.69 -13.93
CA SER A 46 -3.84 -1.66 -13.49
C SER A 46 -5.19 -1.42 -14.14
N PHE A 47 -5.59 -0.15 -14.30
CA PHE A 47 -6.81 0.20 -15.02
C PHE A 47 -6.74 -0.19 -16.50
N ALA A 48 -5.63 0.14 -17.17
CA ALA A 48 -5.41 -0.24 -18.57
C ALA A 48 -5.43 -1.75 -18.78
N ALA A 49 -4.82 -2.52 -17.87
CA ALA A 49 -4.88 -3.98 -17.90
C ALA A 49 -6.32 -4.50 -17.80
N GLY A 50 -7.09 -4.00 -16.81
CA GLY A 50 -8.49 -4.38 -16.66
C GLY A 50 -9.33 -4.05 -17.90
N GLN A 51 -9.17 -2.85 -18.46
CA GLN A 51 -9.89 -2.43 -19.66
C GLN A 51 -9.54 -3.27 -20.88
N LEU A 52 -8.26 -3.54 -21.13
CA LEU A 52 -7.84 -4.37 -22.25
C LEU A 52 -8.40 -5.80 -22.13
N ALA A 53 -8.31 -6.39 -20.94
CA ALA A 53 -8.81 -7.74 -20.70
C ALA A 53 -10.32 -7.82 -20.95
N LEU A 54 -11.10 -6.91 -20.37
CA LEU A 54 -12.56 -6.91 -20.47
C LEU A 54 -13.07 -6.49 -21.85
N SER A 55 -12.21 -5.89 -22.69
CA SER A 55 -12.51 -5.55 -24.08
C SER A 55 -12.14 -6.65 -25.09
N GLY A 56 -11.70 -7.83 -24.62
CA GLY A 56 -11.33 -8.95 -25.50
C GLY A 56 -9.84 -9.03 -25.85
N TYR A 57 -9.01 -8.13 -25.33
CA TYR A 57 -7.57 -8.08 -25.61
C TYR A 57 -6.73 -8.66 -24.46
N GLY A 58 -7.11 -9.84 -23.94
CA GLY A 58 -6.46 -10.47 -22.78
C GLY A 58 -4.95 -10.70 -22.92
N TRP A 59 -4.45 -10.99 -24.12
CA TRP A 59 -3.00 -11.10 -24.33
C TRP A 59 -2.28 -9.76 -24.17
N LEU A 60 -2.91 -8.66 -24.61
CA LEU A 60 -2.36 -7.31 -24.47
C LEU A 60 -2.48 -6.79 -23.04
N SER A 61 -3.42 -7.30 -22.23
CA SER A 61 -3.55 -6.88 -20.82
C SER A 61 -2.42 -7.38 -19.93
N ILE A 62 -1.69 -8.42 -20.34
CA ILE A 62 -0.59 -9.01 -19.55
C ILE A 62 0.52 -7.98 -19.31
N ALA A 63 0.94 -7.25 -20.34
CA ALA A 63 2.02 -6.25 -20.22
C ALA A 63 1.73 -5.16 -19.18
N PRO A 64 0.58 -4.43 -19.24
CA PRO A 64 0.25 -3.46 -18.20
C PRO A 64 -0.01 -4.09 -16.83
N ALA A 65 -0.51 -5.33 -16.75
CA ALA A 65 -0.64 -6.04 -15.48
C ALA A 65 0.72 -6.29 -14.82
N ILE A 66 1.72 -6.73 -15.60
CA ILE A 66 3.10 -6.91 -15.12
C ILE A 66 3.68 -5.58 -14.65
N ILE A 67 3.51 -4.50 -15.42
CA ILE A 67 3.98 -3.16 -15.05
C ILE A 67 3.37 -2.73 -13.71
N ALA A 68 2.04 -2.84 -13.57
CA ALA A 68 1.34 -2.49 -12.34
C ALA A 68 1.85 -3.30 -11.14
N PHE A 69 2.02 -4.61 -11.31
CA PHE A 69 2.53 -5.50 -10.27
C PHE A 69 3.97 -5.16 -9.86
N LEU A 70 4.88 -4.99 -10.82
CA LEU A 70 6.28 -4.66 -10.54
C LEU A 70 6.42 -3.30 -9.86
N CYS A 71 5.69 -2.28 -10.32
CA CYS A 71 5.68 -0.97 -9.68
C CYS A 71 5.13 -1.04 -8.25
N ALA A 72 4.04 -1.77 -8.02
CA ALA A 72 3.46 -1.97 -6.70
C ALA A 72 4.44 -2.67 -5.75
N GLN A 73 5.06 -3.76 -6.19
CA GLN A 73 6.07 -4.51 -5.43
C GLN A 73 7.29 -3.65 -5.12
N HIS A 74 7.82 -2.94 -6.11
CA HIS A 74 8.98 -2.07 -5.95
C HIS A 74 8.70 -0.96 -4.93
N TRP A 75 7.57 -0.29 -5.05
CA TRP A 75 7.17 0.76 -4.12
C TRP A 75 6.97 0.23 -2.69
N PHE A 76 6.36 -0.95 -2.54
CA PHE A 76 6.23 -1.61 -1.23
C PHE A 76 7.59 -1.97 -0.63
N ALA A 77 8.48 -2.60 -1.41
CA ALA A 77 9.80 -2.99 -0.95
C ALA A 77 10.63 -1.76 -0.54
N ALA A 78 10.57 -0.68 -1.31
CA ALA A 78 11.23 0.58 -0.98
C ALA A 78 10.66 1.22 0.30
N ARG A 79 9.36 1.10 0.56
CA ARG A 79 8.72 1.58 1.80
C ARG A 79 9.06 0.74 3.02
N GLN A 80 9.09 -0.59 2.89
CA GLN A 80 9.43 -1.48 4.01
C GLN A 80 10.83 -1.23 4.58
N ARG A 81 11.75 -0.70 3.76
CA ARG A 81 13.10 -0.30 4.20
C ARG A 81 13.11 0.98 5.04
N ARG A 82 12.02 1.77 5.08
CA ARG A 82 11.95 3.03 5.85
C ARG A 82 11.59 2.74 7.31
N VAL A 83 12.32 3.35 8.24
CA VAL A 83 12.21 3.10 9.70
C VAL A 83 10.81 3.41 10.28
N ASN A 84 10.08 4.36 9.68
CA ASN A 84 8.80 4.86 10.21
C ASN A 84 7.55 4.39 9.43
N GLU A 85 7.75 3.52 8.45
CA GLU A 85 6.64 2.93 7.73
C GLU A 85 6.01 1.82 8.58
N PRO A 86 4.67 1.71 8.55
CA PRO A 86 3.98 0.63 9.22
C PRO A 86 4.50 -0.71 8.66
N ARG A 87 5.26 -1.47 9.46
CA ARG A 87 5.59 -2.88 9.22
C ARG A 87 4.34 -3.74 9.37
N PHE A 88 3.29 -3.42 8.63
CA PHE A 88 1.96 -3.93 8.89
C PHE A 88 1.71 -5.18 8.05
N ARG A 89 1.25 -6.25 8.71
CA ARG A 89 0.63 -7.41 8.05
C ARG A 89 -0.46 -6.97 7.05
N GLY A 90 -1.17 -5.87 7.34
CA GLY A 90 -2.15 -5.26 6.44
C GLY A 90 -1.62 -4.84 5.07
N ALA A 91 -0.36 -4.39 4.97
CA ALA A 91 0.25 -4.05 3.68
C ALA A 91 0.32 -5.27 2.74
N ARG A 92 0.68 -6.44 3.30
CA ARG A 92 0.71 -7.70 2.53
C ARG A 92 -0.68 -8.15 2.11
N ILE A 93 -1.68 -7.98 2.98
CA ILE A 93 -3.07 -8.29 2.67
C ILE A 93 -3.56 -7.43 1.50
N ILE A 94 -3.31 -6.11 1.56
CA ILE A 94 -3.72 -5.19 0.49
C ILE A 94 -3.03 -5.54 -0.83
N LEU A 95 -1.74 -5.87 -0.80
CA LEU A 95 -1.01 -6.29 -1.99
C LEU A 95 -1.54 -7.60 -2.57
N ALA A 96 -1.94 -8.56 -1.71
CA ALA A 96 -2.57 -9.80 -2.15
C ALA A 96 -3.92 -9.55 -2.82
N ILE A 97 -4.81 -8.77 -2.18
CA ILE A 97 -6.12 -8.42 -2.73
C ILE A 97 -5.94 -7.65 -4.06
N PHE A 98 -5.02 -6.69 -4.09
CA PHE A 98 -4.69 -5.94 -5.31
C PHE A 98 -4.26 -6.87 -6.44
N THR A 99 -3.38 -7.84 -6.15
CA THR A 99 -2.88 -8.79 -7.17
C THR A 99 -4.01 -9.68 -7.69
N VAL A 100 -4.87 -10.17 -6.81
CA VAL A 100 -6.04 -10.98 -7.21
C VAL A 100 -6.97 -10.17 -8.10
N TRP A 101 -7.33 -8.95 -7.70
CA TRP A 101 -8.22 -8.08 -8.49
C TRP A 101 -7.59 -7.60 -9.80
N LEU A 102 -6.27 -7.46 -9.85
CA LEU A 102 -5.53 -7.13 -11.07
C LEU A 102 -5.56 -8.29 -12.09
N LEU A 103 -5.37 -9.52 -11.60
CA LEU A 103 -5.26 -10.71 -12.46
C LEU A 103 -6.63 -11.26 -12.88
N GLN A 104 -7.66 -11.09 -12.06
CA GLN A 104 -8.99 -11.66 -12.29
C GLN A 104 -9.57 -11.32 -13.68
N PRO A 105 -9.56 -10.06 -14.17
CA PRO A 105 -10.06 -9.75 -15.51
C PRO A 105 -9.26 -10.44 -16.63
N THR A 106 -7.93 -10.46 -16.48
CA THR A 106 -7.02 -11.09 -17.46
C THR A 106 -7.25 -12.60 -17.52
N TRP A 107 -7.36 -13.25 -16.36
CA TRP A 107 -7.69 -14.68 -16.28
C TRP A 107 -9.04 -15.00 -16.93
N ARG A 108 -10.09 -14.24 -16.59
CA ARG A 108 -11.44 -14.42 -17.14
C ARG A 108 -11.44 -14.34 -18.66
N ASN A 109 -10.73 -13.37 -19.23
CA ASN A 109 -10.64 -13.25 -20.68
C ASN A 109 -9.83 -14.39 -21.32
N LEU A 110 -8.63 -14.69 -20.81
CA LEU A 110 -7.76 -15.70 -21.42
C LEU A 110 -8.35 -17.12 -21.38
N VAL A 111 -9.01 -17.47 -20.28
CA VAL A 111 -9.49 -18.84 -20.03
C VAL A 111 -10.93 -19.04 -20.44
N HIS A 112 -11.79 -18.04 -20.17
CA HIS A 112 -13.22 -18.15 -20.39
C HIS A 112 -13.71 -17.32 -21.57
N GLN A 113 -12.82 -16.57 -22.25
CA GLN A 113 -13.18 -15.62 -23.31
C GLN A 113 -14.25 -14.61 -22.87
N GLU A 114 -14.29 -14.34 -21.56
CA GLU A 114 -15.27 -13.43 -20.99
C GLU A 114 -14.86 -11.98 -21.23
N THR A 115 -15.85 -11.19 -21.62
CA THR A 115 -15.76 -9.73 -21.79
C THR A 115 -16.87 -9.07 -20.98
N ALA A 116 -16.71 -7.80 -20.62
CA ALA A 116 -17.76 -7.03 -19.96
C ALA A 116 -18.18 -5.86 -20.85
N PRO A 117 -19.50 -5.66 -21.10
CA PRO A 117 -19.96 -4.49 -21.82
C PRO A 117 -19.73 -3.22 -20.99
N TRP A 118 -19.74 -2.08 -21.66
CA TRP A 118 -19.81 -0.79 -20.97
C TRP A 118 -21.22 -0.60 -20.38
N PRO A 119 -21.38 -0.11 -19.13
CA PRO A 119 -20.35 0.44 -18.23
C PRO A 119 -19.72 -0.56 -17.24
N ASP A 120 -20.17 -1.82 -17.20
CA ASP A 120 -19.71 -2.83 -16.23
C ASP A 120 -18.20 -3.04 -16.27
N SER A 121 -17.60 -2.94 -17.46
CA SER A 121 -16.15 -2.99 -17.64
C SER A 121 -15.40 -1.96 -16.79
N LEU A 122 -15.94 -0.75 -16.60
CA LEU A 122 -15.33 0.30 -15.77
C LEU A 122 -15.32 -0.07 -14.29
N ILE A 123 -16.38 -0.72 -13.80
CA ILE A 123 -16.49 -1.13 -12.40
C ILE A 123 -15.47 -2.24 -12.13
N LEU A 124 -15.44 -3.24 -13.00
CA LEU A 124 -14.57 -4.41 -12.85
C LEU A 124 -13.09 -4.07 -13.04
N SER A 125 -12.74 -3.23 -14.03
CA SER A 125 -11.37 -2.74 -14.21
C SER A 125 -10.96 -1.74 -13.12
N GLY A 126 -11.94 -1.08 -12.49
CA GLY A 126 -11.74 -0.08 -11.43
C GLY A 126 -11.35 -0.69 -10.08
N LEU A 127 -11.61 -1.96 -9.82
CA LEU A 127 -11.42 -2.56 -8.49
C LEU A 127 -9.97 -2.46 -7.98
N ALA A 128 -9.00 -2.97 -8.74
CA ALA A 128 -7.59 -2.91 -8.39
C ALA A 128 -7.04 -1.47 -8.24
N PRO A 129 -7.25 -0.54 -9.20
CA PRO A 129 -6.80 0.83 -9.06
C PRO A 129 -7.48 1.58 -7.91
N LEU A 130 -8.78 1.36 -7.65
CA LEU A 130 -9.49 1.97 -6.52
C LEU A 130 -8.94 1.47 -5.18
N LEU A 131 -8.64 0.18 -5.06
CA LEU A 131 -8.00 -0.37 -3.85
C LEU A 131 -6.63 0.28 -3.61
N TRP A 132 -5.82 0.40 -4.67
CA TRP A 132 -4.50 1.02 -4.59
C TRP A 132 -4.61 2.50 -4.21
N LEU A 133 -5.51 3.24 -4.85
CA LEU A 133 -5.77 4.65 -4.56
C LEU A 133 -6.23 4.83 -3.11
N GLY A 134 -7.21 4.03 -2.65
CA GLY A 134 -7.71 4.08 -1.29
C GLY A 134 -6.61 3.81 -0.26
N TYR A 135 -5.76 2.80 -0.52
CA TYR A 135 -4.61 2.53 0.35
C TYR A 135 -3.60 3.68 0.34
N TYR A 136 -3.28 4.23 -0.83
CA TYR A 136 -2.37 5.35 -0.98
C TYR A 136 -2.86 6.59 -0.22
N LEU A 137 -4.14 6.94 -0.38
CA LEU A 137 -4.79 8.05 0.31
C LEU A 137 -4.84 7.84 1.83
N PHE A 138 -5.11 6.61 2.27
CA PHE A 138 -5.07 6.28 3.69
C PHE A 138 -3.69 6.54 4.30
N LEU A 139 -2.61 6.12 3.62
CA LEU A 139 -1.25 6.40 4.07
C LEU A 139 -0.89 7.89 3.97
N LEU A 140 -1.46 8.62 3.00
CA LEU A 140 -1.30 10.06 2.82
C LEU A 140 -1.94 10.86 3.97
N ILE A 141 -3.13 10.47 4.41
CA ILE A 141 -3.89 11.13 5.48
C ILE A 141 -3.30 10.82 6.85
N ARG A 142 -2.84 9.57 7.09
CA ARG A 142 -2.21 9.16 8.36
C ARG A 142 -0.74 9.62 8.53
N ARG A 143 -0.36 10.77 7.97
CA ARG A 143 1.01 11.32 8.06
C ARG A 143 1.33 11.96 9.40
#